data_AF-A0A707YTQ6-F1
#
_entry.id   AF-A0A707YTQ6-F1
#
_cell.length_a   1.000
_cell.length_b   1.000
_cell.length_c   1.000
_cell.angle_alpha   90.00
_cell.angle_beta   90.00
_cell.angle_gamma   90.00
#
_symmetry.space_group_name_H-M   'P 1'
#
loop_
_entity.id
_entity.type
_entity.pdbx_description
1 polymer ?
#
loop_
_entity_poly.entity_id
_entity_poly.type
_entity_poly.pdbx_seq_one_letter_code
_entity_poly.pdbx_strand_id
1 'polypeptide(L)'
;MKIVAIYTQSVGPLPDGEIRFENDWTGEIESNVLITGPNGCGKSTLLRAISLLWRAFGHWLGTRKRFYINGNSSRWFHPWNANFAIILDTFSHEGEKQIGLFIGSEDFFTLLGEKYPDIYWIGETLSLGYEEDDELIIMSSGELFLPD
;
A
#
# COMPACT_ATOMS: atom_id res chain seq x y z
N MET A 1 -0.35 15.86 -6.17
CA MET A 1 -0.41 14.61 -5.41
C MET A 1 -1.84 14.22 -5.14
N LYS A 2 -2.38 13.41 -6.03
CA LYS A 2 -3.66 12.74 -5.93
C LYS A 2 -3.40 11.23 -5.97
N ILE A 3 -4.28 10.47 -5.35
CA ILE A 3 -4.24 9.01 -5.48
C ILE A 3 -4.88 8.67 -6.82
N VAL A 4 -4.13 7.97 -7.68
CA VAL A 4 -4.60 7.48 -8.99
C VAL A 4 -5.36 6.18 -8.81
N ALA A 5 -4.77 5.25 -8.05
CA ALA A 5 -5.36 3.96 -7.78
C ALA A 5 -4.90 3.41 -6.43
N ILE A 6 -5.70 2.50 -5.89
CA ILE A 6 -5.39 1.70 -4.70
C ILE A 6 -5.50 0.23 -5.10
N TYR A 7 -4.56 -0.58 -4.63
CA TYR A 7 -4.59 -2.01 -4.81
C TYR A 7 -4.62 -2.73 -3.46
N THR A 8 -5.58 -3.63 -3.28
CA THR A 8 -5.82 -4.37 -2.05
C THR A 8 -5.72 -5.87 -2.30
N GLN A 9 -5.08 -6.60 -1.40
CA GLN A 9 -5.16 -8.05 -1.31
C GLN A 9 -5.19 -8.47 0.15
N SER A 10 -6.22 -9.20 0.55
CA SER A 10 -6.42 -9.66 1.93
C SER A 10 -6.42 -8.53 2.96
N VAL A 11 -7.01 -7.37 2.65
CA VAL A 11 -7.01 -6.19 3.54
C VAL A 11 -8.28 -6.14 4.39
N GLY A 12 -8.43 -7.12 5.29
CA GLY A 12 -9.61 -7.17 6.15
C GLY A 12 -10.90 -7.42 5.35
N PRO A 13 -11.96 -6.61 5.57
CA PRO A 13 -13.22 -6.72 4.84
C PRO A 13 -13.20 -6.08 3.45
N LEU A 14 -12.06 -5.54 2.99
CA LEU A 14 -11.96 -4.95 1.66
C LEU A 14 -11.90 -6.06 0.60
N PRO A 15 -12.55 -5.89 -0.55
CA PRO A 15 -12.38 -6.80 -1.67
C PRO A 15 -10.95 -6.72 -2.20
N ASP A 16 -10.48 -7.82 -2.77
CA ASP A 16 -9.22 -7.84 -3.50
C ASP A 16 -9.39 -7.15 -4.87
N GLY A 17 -8.36 -6.44 -5.30
CA GLY A 17 -8.31 -5.82 -6.61
C GLY A 17 -7.95 -4.33 -6.58
N GLU A 18 -8.40 -3.63 -7.61
CA GLU A 18 -8.02 -2.25 -7.88
C GLU A 18 -9.22 -1.30 -7.71
N ILE A 19 -8.97 -0.17 -7.04
CA ILE A 19 -9.89 0.96 -6.96
C ILE A 19 -9.23 2.13 -7.69
N ARG A 20 -9.80 2.56 -8.82
CA ARG A 20 -9.32 3.69 -9.61
C ARG A 20 -10.06 4.97 -9.28
N PHE A 21 -9.36 6.10 -9.33
CA PHE A 21 -9.92 7.44 -9.16
C PHE A 21 -9.82 8.30 -10.43
N GLU A 22 -9.45 7.70 -11.55
CA GLU A 22 -9.57 8.30 -12.87
C GLU A 22 -11.03 8.35 -13.29
N ASN A 23 -11.46 9.47 -13.85
CA ASN A 23 -12.78 9.64 -14.40
C ASN A 23 -12.85 9.05 -15.81
N ASP A 24 -13.74 8.07 -16.01
CA ASP A 24 -13.86 7.34 -17.28
C ASP A 24 -14.24 8.22 -18.49
N TRP A 25 -14.79 9.42 -18.28
CA TRP A 25 -15.18 10.33 -19.36
C TRP A 25 -14.11 11.37 -19.68
N THR A 26 -13.40 11.87 -18.67
CA THR A 26 -12.41 12.94 -18.86
C THR A 26 -10.98 12.43 -18.90
N GLY A 27 -10.72 11.23 -18.38
CA GLY A 27 -9.36 10.70 -18.15
C GLY A 27 -8.58 11.45 -17.06
N GLU A 28 -9.26 12.34 -16.31
CA GLU A 28 -8.63 13.10 -15.24
C GLU A 28 -8.76 12.40 -13.90
N ILE A 29 -7.76 12.56 -13.03
CA ILE A 29 -7.84 12.06 -11.65
C ILE A 29 -8.74 12.96 -10.81
N GLU A 30 -9.76 12.37 -10.20
CA GLU A 30 -10.75 13.09 -9.41
C GLU A 30 -10.13 13.81 -8.21
N SER A 31 -10.49 15.07 -8.05
CA SER A 31 -9.97 15.89 -6.95
C SER A 31 -10.77 15.69 -5.66
N ASN A 32 -12.02 15.23 -5.79
CA ASN A 32 -12.93 15.01 -4.68
C ASN A 32 -13.57 13.62 -4.81
N VAL A 33 -13.31 12.75 -3.85
CA VAL A 33 -13.81 11.38 -3.85
C VAL A 33 -14.68 11.14 -2.62
N LEU A 34 -15.88 10.61 -2.83
CA LEU A 34 -16.76 10.15 -1.75
C LEU A 34 -16.65 8.64 -1.58
N ILE A 35 -16.12 8.21 -0.43
CA ILE A 35 -16.11 6.79 -0.04
C ILE A 35 -17.39 6.48 0.74
N THR A 36 -18.31 5.72 0.15
CA THR A 36 -19.62 5.38 0.73
C THR A 36 -19.90 3.87 0.70
N GLY A 37 -20.87 3.41 1.49
CA GLY A 37 -21.29 2.01 1.59
C GLY A 37 -21.82 1.64 2.98
N PRO A 38 -22.40 0.44 3.16
CA PRO A 38 -22.94 -0.04 4.44
C PRO A 38 -21.91 -0.08 5.58
N ASN A 39 -22.39 -0.17 6.82
CA ASN A 39 -21.49 -0.36 7.97
C ASN A 39 -20.77 -1.70 7.88
N GLY A 40 -19.49 -1.73 8.28
CA GLY A 40 -18.66 -2.94 8.24
C GLY A 40 -18.02 -3.25 6.88
N CYS A 41 -18.37 -2.55 5.79
CA CYS A 41 -17.83 -2.82 4.44
C CYS A 41 -16.37 -2.38 4.20
N GLY A 42 -15.63 -2.00 5.26
CA GLY A 42 -14.21 -1.68 5.15
C GLY A 42 -13.81 -0.23 4.87
N LYS A 43 -14.74 0.74 4.78
CA LYS A 43 -14.40 2.17 4.55
C LYS A 43 -13.30 2.69 5.49
N SER A 44 -13.45 2.47 6.80
CA SER A 44 -12.44 2.88 7.79
C SER A 44 -11.17 2.05 7.70
N THR A 45 -11.24 0.80 7.25
CA THR A 45 -10.06 -0.04 7.01
C THR A 45 -9.24 0.50 5.85
N LEU A 46 -9.88 0.90 4.74
CA LEU A 46 -9.23 1.54 3.60
C LEU A 46 -8.49 2.81 4.03
N LEU A 47 -9.15 3.69 4.78
CA LEU A 47 -8.52 4.92 5.28
C LEU A 47 -7.36 4.63 6.27
N ARG A 48 -7.47 3.58 7.09
CA ARG A 48 -6.37 3.15 7.97
C ARG A 48 -5.19 2.59 7.18
N ALA A 49 -5.44 1.86 6.10
CA ALA A 49 -4.40 1.32 5.23
C ALA A 49 -3.64 2.45 4.50
N ILE A 50 -4.36 3.44 3.96
CA ILE A 50 -3.76 4.65 3.38
C ILE A 50 -2.91 5.37 4.44
N SER A 51 -3.45 5.56 5.65
CA SER A 51 -2.73 6.22 6.74
C SER A 51 -1.48 5.46 7.18
N LEU A 52 -1.53 4.12 7.23
CA LEU A 52 -0.39 3.26 7.53
C LEU A 52 0.73 3.47 6.50
N LEU A 53 0.38 3.40 5.21
CA LEU A 53 1.34 3.53 4.12
C LEU A 53 1.98 4.92 4.09
N TRP A 54 1.21 5.97 4.40
CA TRP A 54 1.74 7.34 4.51
C TRP A 54 2.76 7.50 5.65
N ARG A 55 2.49 6.87 6.80
CA ARG A 55 3.41 6.85 7.94
C ARG A 55 4.69 6.08 7.61
N ALA A 56 4.55 4.95 6.93
CA ALA A 56 5.68 4.14 6.48
C ALA A 56 6.54 4.93 5.48
N PHE A 57 5.92 5.57 4.49
CA PHE A 57 6.60 6.42 3.53
C PHE A 57 7.43 7.53 4.18
N GLY A 58 6.84 8.28 5.12
CA GLY A 58 7.57 9.30 5.87
C GLY A 58 8.74 8.72 6.68
N HIS A 59 8.57 7.52 7.26
CA HIS A 59 9.64 6.82 7.95
C HIS A 59 10.77 6.45 7.00
N TRP A 60 10.46 5.79 5.88
CA TRP A 60 11.44 5.36 4.88
C TRP A 60 12.28 6.51 4.35
N LEU A 61 11.65 7.64 4.01
CA LEU A 61 12.37 8.83 3.53
C LEU A 61 13.26 9.44 4.63
N GLY A 62 12.78 9.48 5.87
CA GLY A 62 13.51 10.12 6.97
C GLY A 62 14.63 9.27 7.55
N THR A 63 14.48 7.94 7.58
CA THR A 63 15.39 7.04 8.28
C THR A 63 16.16 6.10 7.35
N ARG A 64 15.68 5.88 6.12
CA ARG A 64 16.16 4.84 5.20
C ARG A 64 16.14 3.43 5.82
N LYS A 65 15.24 3.18 6.77
CA LYS A 65 15.09 1.90 7.49
C LYS A 65 13.68 1.35 7.33
N ARG A 66 13.53 0.05 7.58
CA ARG A 66 12.24 -0.67 7.54
C ARG A 66 11.24 -0.15 8.57
N PHE A 67 9.96 -0.18 8.20
CA PHE A 67 8.88 0.32 9.03
C PHE A 67 8.25 -0.81 9.85
N TYR A 68 8.33 -0.70 11.17
CA TYR A 68 7.70 -1.68 12.06
C TYR A 68 6.21 -1.36 12.25
N ILE A 69 5.33 -2.22 11.73
CA ILE A 69 3.89 -2.09 11.89
C ILE A 69 3.50 -2.46 13.32
N ASN A 70 2.98 -1.50 14.08
CA ASN A 70 2.63 -1.69 15.49
C ASN A 70 1.26 -1.12 15.88
N GLY A 71 0.90 -1.35 17.14
CA GLY A 71 -0.27 -0.76 17.78
C GLY A 71 -1.59 -1.16 17.12
N ASN A 72 -2.39 -0.17 16.72
CA ASN A 72 -3.68 -0.44 16.10
C ASN A 72 -3.58 -0.95 14.66
N SER A 73 -2.46 -0.72 13.97
CA SER A 73 -2.29 -1.17 12.58
C SER A 73 -2.01 -2.66 12.49
N SER A 74 -1.20 -3.21 13.41
CA SER A 74 -0.87 -4.64 13.45
C SER A 74 -2.11 -5.52 13.62
N ARG A 75 -3.10 -5.07 14.41
CA ARG A 75 -4.34 -5.81 14.72
C ARG A 75 -5.22 -6.15 13.51
N TRP A 76 -5.16 -5.36 12.44
CA TRP A 76 -5.93 -5.64 11.23
C TRP A 76 -5.06 -5.98 10.03
N PHE A 77 -3.77 -5.64 10.06
CA PHE A 77 -2.87 -5.90 8.94
C PHE A 77 -2.31 -7.33 9.00
N HIS A 78 -1.79 -7.75 10.15
CA HIS A 78 -1.11 -9.04 10.28
C HIS A 78 -2.03 -10.26 10.21
N PRO A 79 -3.17 -10.31 10.93
CA PRO A 79 -4.03 -11.51 10.91
C PRO A 79 -4.58 -11.84 9.52
N TRP A 80 -4.60 -10.86 8.63
CA TRP A 80 -5.12 -11.00 7.28
C TRP A 80 -4.02 -11.20 6.24
N ASN A 81 -2.76 -11.14 6.65
CA ASN A 81 -1.61 -11.17 5.74
C ASN A 81 -1.78 -10.13 4.61
N ALA A 82 -2.17 -8.92 5.01
CA ALA A 82 -2.62 -7.88 4.10
C ALA A 82 -1.49 -7.38 3.18
N ASN A 83 -1.81 -7.18 1.91
CA ASN A 83 -0.96 -6.49 0.96
C ASN A 83 -1.69 -5.26 0.42
N PHE A 84 -0.99 -4.13 0.40
CA PHE A 84 -1.60 -2.85 0.11
C PHE A 84 -0.66 -1.94 -0.65
N ALA A 85 -1.18 -1.31 -1.71
CA ALA A 85 -0.45 -0.35 -2.51
C ALA A 85 -1.31 0.84 -2.91
N ILE A 86 -0.69 2.01 -3.08
CA ILE A 86 -1.32 3.18 -3.68
C ILE A 86 -0.43 3.74 -4.77
N ILE A 87 -1.03 4.20 -5.85
CA ILE A 87 -0.36 4.92 -6.92
C ILE A 87 -0.71 6.39 -6.77
N LEU A 88 0.30 7.24 -6.80
CA LEU A 88 0.17 8.68 -6.67
C LEU A 88 0.49 9.33 -8.00
N ASP A 89 -0.34 10.29 -8.41
CA ASP A 89 0.15 11.36 -9.27
C ASP A 89 1.13 12.15 -8.41
N THR A 90 2.36 12.42 -8.83
CA THR A 90 3.10 13.55 -8.27
C THR A 90 4.25 14.00 -9.16
N PHE A 91 4.47 15.31 -9.02
CA PHE A 91 5.50 16.22 -9.53
C PHE A 91 6.95 15.76 -9.27
N SER A 92 7.99 16.04 -10.07
CA SER A 92 8.30 17.16 -10.98
C SER A 92 9.62 16.86 -11.74
N HIS A 93 9.83 17.51 -12.90
CA HIS A 93 11.07 17.65 -13.71
C HIS A 93 11.85 16.33 -13.96
N GLU A 94 11.96 15.90 -15.23
CA GLU A 94 12.75 14.74 -15.71
C GLU A 94 11.97 13.46 -16.08
N GLY A 95 10.64 13.54 -16.23
CA GLY A 95 9.91 12.60 -17.10
C GLY A 95 9.24 11.39 -16.45
N GLU A 96 9.39 11.17 -15.14
CA GLU A 96 8.56 10.21 -14.40
C GLU A 96 7.16 10.77 -14.13
N LYS A 97 6.12 9.94 -14.34
CA LYS A 97 4.71 10.38 -14.29
C LYS A 97 4.01 10.03 -12.98
N GLN A 98 4.42 8.95 -12.31
CA GLN A 98 3.71 8.38 -11.16
C GLN A 98 4.66 7.62 -10.23
N ILE A 99 4.37 7.64 -8.93
CA ILE A 99 5.07 6.88 -7.90
C ILE A 99 4.08 5.92 -7.24
N GLY A 100 4.51 4.68 -7.04
CA GLY A 100 3.78 3.66 -6.30
C GLY A 100 4.35 3.54 -4.90
N LEU A 101 3.49 3.52 -3.88
CA LEU A 101 3.84 3.13 -2.53
C LEU A 101 3.26 1.75 -2.24
N PHE A 102 4.02 0.85 -1.61
CA PHE A 102 3.50 -0.47 -1.26
C PHE A 102 4.05 -1.04 0.05
N ILE A 103 3.25 -1.90 0.69
CA ILE A 103 3.68 -2.85 1.73
C ILE A 103 2.95 -4.17 1.46
N GLY A 104 3.68 -5.27 1.40
CA GLY A 104 3.09 -6.58 1.17
C GLY A 104 4.12 -7.68 0.95
N SER A 105 3.71 -8.83 0.45
CA SER A 105 4.60 -9.93 0.10
C SER A 105 5.41 -9.65 -1.16
N GLU A 106 6.43 -10.47 -1.40
CA GLU A 106 7.23 -10.44 -2.62
C GLU A 106 6.41 -10.81 -3.87
N ASP A 107 5.52 -11.80 -3.75
CA ASP A 107 4.58 -12.17 -4.83
C ASP A 107 3.68 -10.99 -5.21
N PHE A 108 3.21 -10.24 -4.22
CA PHE A 108 2.40 -9.05 -4.44
C PHE A 108 3.19 -7.95 -5.15
N PHE A 109 4.44 -7.72 -4.75
CA PHE A 109 5.32 -6.76 -5.41
C PHE A 109 5.60 -7.15 -6.87
N THR A 110 5.84 -8.44 -7.12
CA THR A 110 6.06 -8.97 -8.48
C THR A 110 4.84 -8.71 -9.36
N LEU A 111 3.64 -8.99 -8.85
CA LEU A 111 2.38 -8.71 -9.56
C LEU A 111 2.17 -7.22 -9.85
N LEU A 112 2.56 -6.33 -8.92
CA LEU A 112 2.51 -4.89 -9.15
C LEU A 112 3.50 -4.43 -10.23
N GLY A 113 4.71 -4.98 -10.23
CA GLY A 113 5.74 -4.68 -11.23
C GLY A 113 5.34 -5.13 -12.65
N GLU A 114 4.71 -6.30 -12.78
CA GLU A 114 4.17 -6.77 -14.06
C GLU A 114 3.00 -5.91 -14.55
N LYS A 115 2.11 -5.52 -13.64
CA LYS A 115 0.90 -4.76 -13.99
C LYS A 115 1.19 -3.29 -14.28
N TYR A 116 2.18 -2.70 -13.61
CA TYR A 116 2.54 -1.29 -13.72
C TYR A 116 4.05 -1.11 -13.91
N PRO A 117 4.58 -1.47 -15.09
CA PRO A 117 6.03 -1.45 -15.36
C PRO A 117 6.61 -0.03 -15.39
N ASP A 118 5.78 0.98 -15.65
CA ASP A 118 6.18 2.39 -15.75
C ASP A 118 6.10 3.14 -14.40
N ILE A 119 5.73 2.45 -13.32
CA ILE A 119 5.61 3.04 -12.00
C ILE A 119 6.89 2.79 -11.21
N TYR A 120 7.44 3.87 -10.67
CA TYR A 120 8.54 3.77 -9.71
C TYR A 120 7.98 3.40 -8.33
N TRP A 121 8.35 2.23 -7.82
CA TRP A 121 7.83 1.69 -6.56
C TRP A 121 8.75 1.98 -5.38
N ILE A 122 8.15 2.50 -4.30
CA ILE A 122 8.78 2.73 -3.01
C ILE A 122 8.01 1.91 -1.99
N GLY A 123 8.70 1.09 -1.21
CA GLY A 123 8.00 0.23 -0.28
C GLY A 123 8.87 -0.83 0.34
N GLU A 124 8.24 -1.72 1.09
CA GLU A 124 8.94 -2.86 1.66
C GLU A 124 8.14 -4.15 1.51
N THR A 125 8.87 -5.25 1.28
CA THR A 125 8.29 -6.57 1.36
C THR A 125 8.29 -7.08 2.80
N LEU A 126 7.27 -7.83 3.16
CA LEU A 126 7.10 -8.49 4.45
C LEU A 126 7.18 -10.00 4.24
N SER A 127 7.91 -10.68 5.11
CA SER A 127 7.98 -12.14 5.13
C SER A 127 7.40 -12.65 6.44
N LEU A 128 6.58 -13.69 6.35
CA LEU A 128 6.06 -14.36 7.54
C LEU A 128 7.19 -15.15 8.21
N GLY A 129 7.44 -14.88 9.49
CA GLY A 129 8.27 -15.70 10.36
C GLY A 129 7.39 -16.44 11.37
N TYR A 130 7.74 -17.68 11.69
CA TYR A 130 7.19 -18.39 12.84
C TYR A 130 8.30 -18.53 13.87
N GLU A 131 8.07 -18.12 15.12
CA GLU A 131 8.92 -18.54 16.26
C GLU A 131 8.41 -19.88 16.83
N GLU A 132 9.27 -20.57 17.59
CA GLU A 132 9.11 -21.96 18.05
C GLU A 132 7.85 -22.26 18.88
N ASP A 133 7.02 -21.26 19.22
CA ASP A 133 5.78 -21.39 20.01
C ASP A 133 4.48 -21.18 19.19
N ASP A 134 4.51 -21.33 17.86
CA ASP A 134 3.35 -21.17 16.95
C ASP A 134 2.67 -19.78 16.99
N GLU A 135 3.30 -18.76 17.57
CA GLU A 135 2.86 -17.37 17.44
C GLU A 135 3.33 -16.79 16.09
N LEU A 136 2.36 -16.41 15.24
CA LEU A 136 2.62 -15.75 13.96
C LEU A 136 3.18 -14.34 14.20
N ILE A 137 4.50 -14.19 14.13
CA ILE A 137 5.16 -12.89 14.13
C ILE A 137 5.44 -12.51 12.68
N ILE A 138 4.69 -11.55 12.15
CA ILE A 138 5.07 -10.93 10.87
C ILE A 138 6.30 -10.07 11.13
N MET A 139 7.47 -10.62 10.82
CA MET A 139 8.71 -9.88 10.80
C MET A 139 8.76 -9.07 9.50
N SER A 140 9.13 -7.80 9.57
CA SER A 140 9.51 -7.04 8.38
C SER A 140 10.89 -7.53 7.91
N SER A 141 10.99 -8.78 7.45
CA SER A 141 12.25 -9.41 7.02
C SER A 141 12.51 -9.30 5.51
N GLY A 142 11.63 -8.65 4.75
CA GLY A 142 11.82 -8.43 3.32
C GLY A 142 12.71 -7.22 2.97
N GLU A 143 12.71 -6.89 1.68
CA GLU A 143 13.53 -5.85 1.05
C GLU A 143 12.86 -4.47 1.14
N LEU A 144 13.67 -3.42 1.17
CA LEU A 144 13.22 -2.03 1.19
C LEU A 144 13.66 -1.35 -0.12
N PHE A 145 12.71 -0.82 -0.87
CA PHE A 145 12.90 -0.18 -2.17
C PHE A 145 12.80 1.34 -2.01
N LEU A 146 13.88 2.08 -2.30
CA LEU A 146 13.96 3.53 -2.15
C LEU A 146 14.65 4.17 -3.37
N PRO A 147 14.35 5.44 -3.68
CA PRO A 147 15.14 6.22 -4.64
C PRO A 147 16.58 6.39 -4.14
N ASP A 148 17.55 6.36 -5.06
CA ASP A 148 18.95 6.62 -4.75
C ASP A 148 19.15 7.97 -4.04
#